data_AF-U2E5F6-F1
#
_entry.id   AF-U2E5F6-F1
#
_cell.length_a   1.000
_cell.length_b   1.000
_cell.length_c   1.000
_cell.angle_alpha   90.00
_cell.angle_beta   90.00
_cell.angle_gamma   90.00
#
_symmetry.space_group_name_H-M   'P 1'
#
loop_
_entity.id
_entity.type
_entity.pdbx_description
1 polymer ?
#
loop_
_entity_poly.entity_id
_entity_poly.type
_entity_poly.pdbx_seq_one_letter_code
_entity_poly.pdbx_strand_id
1 'polypeptide(L)'
;MFIINKTCPQYNILIDLYDFNSIRGGHVLGLLRGYSLENIKIKFIIIYFFNITDIIFTLILLKSGAFLEANILMKNIVQNEALSLIIKIGIPFILLAFLYIRLKDASEKQLFLGNILINICMIAYFIINLLHVFWIFLLFLYII
;
A
#
# COMPACT_ATOMS: atom_id res chain seq x y z
N MET A 1 -44.38 -15.87 19.79
CA MET A 1 -44.81 -15.37 18.48
C MET A 1 -44.53 -13.88 18.44
N PHE A 2 -43.43 -13.47 17.80
CA PHE A 2 -43.13 -12.08 17.48
C PHE A 2 -42.82 -12.03 16.00
N ILE A 3 -43.70 -11.37 15.25
CA ILE A 3 -43.58 -11.08 13.83
C ILE A 3 -42.90 -9.72 13.73
N ILE A 4 -41.70 -9.63 13.13
CA ILE A 4 -41.18 -8.38 12.57
C ILE A 4 -40.45 -8.66 11.25
N ASN A 5 -41.24 -8.48 10.19
CA ASN A 5 -40.97 -7.82 8.90
C ASN A 5 -39.63 -8.03 8.16
N LYS A 6 -39.71 -8.71 7.00
CA LYS A 6 -38.69 -8.70 5.94
C LYS A 6 -38.67 -7.31 5.28
N THR A 7 -37.82 -6.41 5.74
CA THR A 7 -37.55 -5.16 5.01
C THR A 7 -36.82 -5.47 3.70
N CYS A 8 -37.35 -4.90 2.63
CA CYS A 8 -36.96 -5.09 1.25
C CYS A 8 -35.50 -4.63 1.00
N PRO A 9 -34.65 -5.40 0.28
CA PRO A 9 -33.24 -5.07 0.06
C PRO A 9 -32.97 -3.76 -0.73
N GLN A 10 -33.99 -3.14 -1.33
CA GLN A 10 -33.85 -1.90 -2.10
C GLN A 10 -33.55 -0.65 -1.25
N TYR A 11 -33.99 -0.59 0.02
CA TYR A 11 -33.82 0.61 0.84
C TYR A 11 -32.37 0.78 1.34
N ASN A 12 -31.70 -0.34 1.66
CA ASN A 12 -30.27 -0.33 2.04
C ASN A 12 -29.38 0.11 0.88
N ILE A 13 -29.72 -0.27 -0.36
CA ILE A 13 -28.97 0.15 -1.55
C ILE A 13 -29.04 1.66 -1.75
N LEU A 14 -30.21 2.29 -1.53
CA LEU A 14 -30.39 3.73 -1.68
C LEU A 14 -29.62 4.54 -0.62
N ILE A 15 -29.59 4.07 0.63
CA ILE A 15 -28.80 4.70 1.70
C ILE A 15 -27.31 4.60 1.40
N ASP A 16 -26.83 3.42 1.01
CA ASP A 16 -25.42 3.25 0.63
C ASP A 16 -25.02 4.11 -0.58
N LEU A 17 -25.95 4.33 -1.52
CA LEU A 17 -25.73 5.19 -2.69
C LEU A 17 -25.72 6.68 -2.31
N TYR A 18 -26.56 7.09 -1.36
CA TYR A 18 -26.59 8.47 -0.87
C TYR A 18 -25.31 8.82 -0.10
N ASP A 19 -24.85 7.94 0.79
CA ASP A 19 -23.61 8.14 1.55
C ASP A 19 -22.38 8.13 0.63
N PHE A 20 -22.34 7.20 -0.32
CA PHE A 20 -21.27 7.13 -1.33
C PHE A 20 -21.20 8.39 -2.22
N ASN A 21 -22.35 8.96 -2.61
CA ASN A 21 -22.40 10.20 -3.40
C ASN A 21 -22.10 11.45 -2.58
N SER A 22 -22.43 11.45 -1.27
CA SER A 22 -22.10 12.53 -0.34
C SER A 22 -20.57 12.67 -0.14
N ILE A 23 -19.86 11.55 0.06
CA ILE A 23 -18.38 11.51 0.14
C ILE A 23 -17.74 12.00 -1.17
N ARG A 24 -18.43 11.84 -2.31
CA ARG A 24 -18.00 12.27 -3.64
C ARG A 24 -18.15 13.79 -3.89
N GLY A 25 -18.63 14.59 -2.93
CA GLY A 25 -18.96 16.01 -3.12
C GLY A 25 -17.94 17.07 -2.65
N GLY A 26 -16.91 16.71 -1.87
CA GLY A 26 -15.98 17.69 -1.24
C GLY A 26 -14.63 17.90 -1.96
N HIS A 27 -14.03 19.09 -1.84
CA HIS A 27 -12.77 19.54 -2.49
C HIS A 27 -11.53 18.60 -2.40
N VAL A 28 -11.57 17.51 -1.63
CA VAL A 28 -10.59 16.39 -1.58
C VAL A 28 -10.63 15.51 -2.87
N LEU A 29 -11.53 15.83 -3.81
CA LEU A 29 -11.93 15.06 -4.98
C LEU A 29 -10.85 14.72 -6.03
N GLY A 30 -9.72 15.41 -6.08
CA GLY A 30 -8.69 15.13 -7.09
C GLY A 30 -8.07 13.72 -6.96
N LEU A 31 -7.68 13.36 -5.72
CA LEU A 31 -7.07 12.06 -5.40
C LEU A 31 -8.08 10.90 -5.33
N LEU A 32 -9.35 11.23 -5.05
CA LEU A 32 -10.45 10.28 -4.91
C LEU A 32 -11.18 9.99 -6.22
N ARG A 33 -11.04 10.83 -7.26
CA ARG A 33 -11.64 10.60 -8.59
C ARG A 33 -10.87 9.59 -9.44
N GLY A 34 -9.59 9.38 -9.15
CA GLY A 34 -8.71 8.51 -9.93
C GLY A 34 -8.73 7.03 -9.52
N TYR A 35 -9.89 6.42 -9.22
CA TYR A 35 -9.98 5.00 -8.86
C TYR A 35 -10.20 4.07 -10.06
N SER A 36 -10.01 4.56 -11.28
CA SER A 36 -9.99 3.69 -12.46
C SER A 36 -8.93 2.60 -12.30
N LEU A 37 -9.19 1.44 -12.91
CA LEU A 37 -8.27 0.30 -12.86
C LEU A 37 -6.87 0.67 -13.39
N GLU A 38 -6.79 1.56 -14.38
CA GLU A 38 -5.53 2.05 -14.94
C GLU A 38 -4.73 2.88 -13.92
N ASN A 39 -5.38 3.79 -13.20
CA ASN A 39 -4.72 4.58 -12.16
C ASN A 39 -4.27 3.68 -11.00
N ILE A 40 -5.08 2.70 -10.61
CA ILE A 40 -4.71 1.73 -9.59
C ILE A 40 -3.48 0.91 -10.02
N LYS A 41 -3.40 0.51 -11.30
CA LYS A 41 -2.22 -0.17 -11.84
C LYS A 41 -0.95 0.67 -11.68
N ILE A 42 -1.01 1.97 -12.01
CA ILE A 42 0.12 2.88 -11.83
C ILE A 42 0.53 2.97 -10.36
N LYS A 43 -0.44 3.06 -9.44
CA LYS A 43 -0.18 3.08 -8.00
C LYS A 43 0.48 1.80 -7.50
N PHE A 44 0.08 0.63 -7.99
CA PHE A 44 0.75 -0.64 -7.67
C PHE A 44 2.19 -0.67 -8.18
N ILE A 45 2.47 -0.15 -9.38
CA ILE A 45 3.84 -0.03 -9.88
C ILE A 45 4.67 0.88 -8.97
N ILE A 46 4.11 2.00 -8.51
CA ILE A 46 4.79 2.91 -7.58
C ILE A 46 5.05 2.24 -6.23
N ILE A 47 4.06 1.54 -5.65
CA ILE A 47 4.24 0.77 -4.41
C ILE A 47 5.33 -0.29 -4.57
N TYR A 48 5.33 -0.98 -5.70
CA TYR A 48 6.35 -1.99 -5.99
C TYR A 48 7.74 -1.38 -6.08
N PHE A 49 7.87 -0.24 -6.77
CA PHE A 49 9.12 0.53 -6.82
C PHE A 49 9.59 0.92 -5.41
N PHE A 50 8.70 1.46 -4.57
CA PHE A 50 9.05 1.80 -3.18
C PHE A 50 9.50 0.60 -2.34
N ASN A 51 8.98 -0.60 -2.62
CA ASN A 51 9.39 -1.82 -1.93
C ASN A 51 10.80 -2.27 -2.38
N ILE A 52 11.12 -2.09 -3.67
CA ILE A 52 12.47 -2.35 -4.20
C ILE A 52 13.48 -1.37 -3.59
N THR A 53 13.17 -0.07 -3.55
CA THR A 53 14.09 0.92 -2.98
C THR A 53 14.29 0.71 -1.48
N ASP A 54 13.22 0.33 -0.77
CA ASP A 54 13.27 -0.04 0.65
C ASP A 54 14.29 -1.15 0.92
N ILE A 55 14.24 -2.29 0.21
CA ILE A 55 15.22 -3.37 0.43
C ILE A 55 16.65 -2.94 0.08
N ILE A 56 16.84 -2.14 -0.97
CA ILE A 56 18.16 -1.64 -1.36
C ILE A 56 18.74 -0.77 -0.24
N PHE A 57 17.96 0.16 0.29
CA PHE A 57 18.40 1.04 1.38
C PHE A 57 18.65 0.27 2.68
N THR A 58 17.78 -0.68 3.03
CA THR A 58 18.01 -1.59 4.17
C THR A 58 19.37 -2.29 4.04
N LEU A 59 19.67 -2.89 2.88
CA LEU A 59 20.92 -3.62 2.70
C LEU A 59 22.14 -2.70 2.75
N ILE A 60 22.05 -1.49 2.19
CA ILE A 60 23.14 -0.48 2.29
C ILE A 60 23.41 -0.13 3.76
N LEU A 61 22.36 0.18 4.52
CA LEU A 61 22.49 0.55 5.93
C LEU A 61 23.04 -0.61 6.77
N LEU A 62 22.56 -1.83 6.56
CA LEU A 62 23.04 -3.01 7.31
C LEU A 62 24.51 -3.33 6.99
N LYS A 63 24.94 -3.18 5.73
CA LYS A 63 26.33 -3.40 5.31
C LYS A 63 27.32 -2.44 5.97
N SER A 64 26.85 -1.29 6.46
CA SER A 64 27.71 -0.36 7.21
C SER A 64 28.10 -0.87 8.60
N GLY A 65 27.38 -1.86 9.14
CA GLY A 65 27.57 -2.34 10.52
C GLY A 65 27.03 -1.39 11.61
N ALA A 66 26.57 -0.19 11.25
CA ALA A 66 26.06 0.81 12.19
C ALA A 66 24.56 0.68 12.48
N PHE A 67 23.84 -0.14 11.70
CA PHE A 67 22.38 -0.27 11.79
C PHE A 67 21.95 -1.72 11.96
N LEU A 68 20.76 -1.90 12.56
CA LEU A 68 20.10 -3.19 12.73
C LEU A 68 18.68 -3.13 12.15
N GLU A 69 18.19 -4.27 11.67
CA GLU A 69 16.82 -4.39 11.15
C GLU A 69 15.81 -4.30 12.30
N ALA A 70 14.93 -3.31 12.24
CA ALA A 70 13.89 -3.10 13.24
C ALA A 70 12.73 -4.11 13.13
N ASN A 71 12.45 -4.60 11.92
CA ASN A 71 11.37 -5.56 11.70
C ASN A 71 11.78 -6.96 12.21
N ILE A 72 11.13 -7.40 13.29
CA ILE A 72 11.40 -8.69 13.96
C ILE A 72 11.29 -9.88 12.99
N LEU A 73 10.32 -9.84 12.06
CA LEU A 73 10.14 -10.92 11.07
C LEU A 73 11.29 -10.95 10.05
N MET A 74 11.79 -9.77 9.67
CA MET A 74 12.85 -9.65 8.68
C MET A 74 14.25 -9.79 9.28
N LYS A 75 14.42 -9.62 10.59
CA LYS A 75 15.72 -9.58 11.27
C LYS A 75 16.66 -10.74 10.92
N ASN A 76 16.13 -11.96 10.79
CA ASN A 76 16.92 -13.13 10.43
C ASN A 76 17.04 -13.31 8.91
N ILE A 77 16.04 -12.83 8.15
CA ILE A 77 16.01 -12.94 6.69
C ILE A 77 17.08 -12.03 6.07
N VAL A 78 17.23 -10.81 6.58
CA VAL A 78 18.20 -9.79 6.09
C VAL A 78 19.66 -10.21 6.20
N GLN A 79 19.95 -11.26 6.98
CA GLN A 79 21.29 -11.84 7.07
C GLN A 79 21.70 -12.57 5.79
N ASN A 80 20.73 -13.01 4.99
CA ASN A 80 20.96 -13.57 3.67
C ASN A 80 20.43 -12.60 2.61
N GLU A 81 21.34 -11.90 1.94
CA GLU A 81 21.01 -10.88 0.93
C GLU A 81 20.15 -11.44 -0.20
N ALA A 82 20.50 -12.62 -0.71
CA ALA A 82 19.76 -13.24 -1.81
C ALA A 82 18.33 -13.61 -1.40
N LEU A 83 18.17 -14.21 -0.21
CA LEU A 83 16.85 -14.55 0.33
C LEU A 83 16.01 -13.29 0.58
N SER A 84 16.63 -12.22 1.05
CA SER A 84 15.96 -10.94 1.31
C SER A 84 15.44 -10.29 0.05
N LEU A 85 16.23 -10.31 -1.01
CA LEU A 85 15.81 -9.83 -2.32
C LEU A 85 14.66 -10.69 -2.85
N ILE A 86 14.75 -12.02 -2.78
CA ILE A 86 13.66 -12.91 -3.23
C ILE A 86 12.37 -12.62 -2.46
N ILE A 87 12.44 -12.46 -1.15
CA ILE A 87 11.26 -12.24 -0.31
C ILE A 87 10.67 -10.85 -0.55
N LYS A 88 11.47 -9.78 -0.50
CA LYS A 88 10.97 -8.40 -0.66
C LYS A 88 10.66 -8.01 -2.12
N ILE A 89 11.18 -8.72 -3.11
CA ILE A 89 10.85 -8.47 -4.52
C ILE A 89 9.75 -9.43 -4.99
N GLY A 90 9.89 -10.72 -4.70
CA GLY A 90 8.99 -11.77 -5.20
C GLY A 90 7.61 -11.74 -4.54
N ILE A 91 7.55 -11.73 -3.20
CA ILE A 91 6.25 -11.79 -2.49
C ILE A 91 5.39 -10.55 -2.79
N PRO A 92 5.90 -9.31 -2.71
CA PRO A 92 5.11 -8.13 -3.06
C PRO A 92 4.69 -8.11 -4.52
N PHE A 93 5.54 -8.57 -5.45
CA PHE A 93 5.16 -8.69 -6.86
C PHE A 93 3.97 -9.62 -7.05
N ILE A 94 4.02 -10.83 -6.49
CA ILE A 94 2.93 -11.81 -6.56
C ILE A 94 1.65 -11.25 -5.93
N LEU A 95 1.78 -10.61 -4.76
CA LEU A 95 0.64 -10.03 -4.05
C LEU A 95 -0.02 -8.92 -4.87
N LEU A 96 0.75 -7.97 -5.41
CA LEU A 96 0.22 -6.87 -6.21
C LEU A 96 -0.39 -7.38 -7.53
N ALA A 97 0.22 -8.38 -8.17
CA ALA A 97 -0.34 -9.03 -9.35
C ALA A 97 -1.69 -9.71 -9.05
N PHE A 98 -1.77 -10.45 -7.94
CA PHE A 98 -3.01 -11.08 -7.47
C PHE A 98 -4.10 -10.04 -7.19
N LEU A 99 -3.78 -8.98 -6.45
CA LEU A 99 -4.72 -7.89 -6.16
C LEU A 99 -5.19 -7.21 -7.44
N TYR A 100 -4.30 -6.97 -8.41
CA TYR A 100 -4.66 -6.38 -9.70
C TYR A 100 -5.66 -7.25 -10.47
N ILE A 101 -5.43 -8.57 -10.53
CA ILE A 101 -6.35 -9.51 -11.17
C ILE A 101 -7.72 -9.45 -10.49
N ARG A 102 -7.76 -9.45 -9.15
CA ARG A 102 -9.02 -9.38 -8.39
C ARG A 102 -9.78 -8.06 -8.57
N LEU A 103 -9.07 -6.96 -8.81
CA LEU A 103 -9.68 -5.65 -9.02
C LEU A 103 -10.29 -5.47 -10.42
N LYS A 104 -9.94 -6.32 -11.40
CA LYS A 104 -10.58 -6.30 -12.73
C LYS A 104 -12.08 -6.55 -12.67
N ASP A 105 -12.49 -7.40 -11.74
CA ASP A 105 -13.90 -7.80 -11.56
C ASP A 105 -14.56 -7.09 -10.37
N ALA A 106 -13.94 -6.02 -9.85
CA ALA A 106 -14.43 -5.31 -8.68
C ALA A 106 -15.51 -4.27 -9.04
N SER A 107 -16.52 -4.17 -8.18
CA SER A 107 -17.54 -3.11 -8.25
C SER A 107 -16.92 -1.71 -8.04
N GLU A 108 -17.61 -0.67 -8.50
CA GLU A 108 -17.15 0.73 -8.28
C GLU A 108 -16.90 1.06 -6.81
N LYS A 109 -17.77 0.59 -5.90
CA LYS A 109 -17.59 0.78 -4.45
C LYS A 109 -16.30 0.16 -3.95
N GLN A 110 -15.97 -1.06 -4.42
CA GLN A 110 -14.75 -1.76 -4.05
C GLN A 110 -13.50 -1.09 -4.65
N LEU A 111 -13.58 -0.59 -5.88
CA LEU A 111 -12.48 0.17 -6.50
C LEU A 111 -12.21 1.47 -5.74
N PHE A 112 -13.27 2.17 -5.33
CA PHE A 112 -13.16 3.38 -4.53
C PHE A 112 -12.50 3.13 -3.17
N LEU A 113 -12.97 2.13 -2.42
CA LEU A 113 -12.37 1.76 -1.13
C LEU A 113 -10.93 1.27 -1.30
N GLY A 114 -10.68 0.46 -2.32
CA GLY A 114 -9.34 0.00 -2.67
C GLY A 114 -8.40 1.16 -2.96
N ASN A 115 -8.86 2.16 -3.72
CA ASN A 115 -8.07 3.36 -4.01
C ASN A 115 -7.69 4.15 -2.76
N ILE A 116 -8.58 4.25 -1.76
CA ILE A 116 -8.28 4.87 -0.46
C ILE A 116 -7.18 4.09 0.27
N LEU A 117 -7.34 2.76 0.40
CA LEU A 117 -6.36 1.91 1.07
C LEU A 117 -4.99 1.97 0.39
N ILE A 118 -4.97 1.93 -0.95
CA ILE A 118 -3.74 2.04 -1.75
C ILE A 118 -3.05 3.38 -1.52
N ASN A 119 -3.80 4.49 -1.46
CA ASN A 119 -3.22 5.80 -1.17
C ASN A 119 -2.59 5.84 0.25
N ILE A 120 -3.27 5.26 1.25
CA ILE A 120 -2.71 5.17 2.61
C ILE A 120 -1.41 4.36 2.60
N CYS A 121 -1.39 3.21 1.91
CA CYS A 121 -0.18 2.42 1.73
C CYS A 121 0.93 3.22 1.05
N MET A 122 0.64 3.95 -0.03
CA MET A 122 1.62 4.79 -0.72
C MET A 122 2.24 5.84 0.19
N ILE A 123 1.42 6.51 1.01
CA ILE A 123 1.91 7.51 1.97
C ILE A 123 2.86 6.86 2.99
N ALA A 124 2.49 5.70 3.52
CA ALA A 124 3.34 4.96 4.46
C ALA A 124 4.68 4.56 3.81
N TYR A 125 4.67 4.01 2.60
CA TYR A 125 5.88 3.65 1.85
C TYR A 125 6.76 4.86 1.55
N PHE A 126 6.15 5.99 1.21
CA PHE A 126 6.87 7.24 0.96
C PHE A 126 7.60 7.72 2.23
N ILE A 127 6.93 7.73 3.39
CA ILE A 127 7.53 8.11 4.67
C ILE A 127 8.69 7.17 5.04
N ILE A 128 8.52 5.86 4.88
CA ILE A 128 9.57 4.87 5.17
C ILE A 128 10.79 5.11 4.26
N ASN A 129 10.58 5.35 2.97
CA ASN A 129 11.67 5.63 2.03
C ASN A 129 12.39 6.95 2.36
N LEU A 130 11.65 8.01 2.75
CA LEU A 130 12.26 9.25 3.22
C LEU A 130 13.13 9.03 4.47
N LEU A 131 12.64 8.20 5.41
CA LEU A 131 13.40 7.85 6.61
C LEU A 131 14.70 7.11 6.24
N HIS A 132 14.66 6.19 5.29
CA HIS A 132 15.87 5.53 4.77
C HIS A 132 16.87 6.52 4.17
N VAL A 133 16.41 7.44 3.32
CA VAL A 133 17.27 8.48 2.73
C VAL A 133 17.90 9.35 3.83
N PHE A 134 17.13 9.71 4.85
CA PHE A 134 17.63 10.45 6.01
C PHE A 134 18.71 9.68 6.77
N TRP A 135 18.53 8.38 7.04
CA TRP A 135 19.54 7.56 7.71
C TRP A 135 20.81 7.37 6.87
N ILE A 136 20.68 7.20 5.56
CA ILE A 136 21.83 7.12 4.65
C ILE A 136 22.61 8.43 4.68
N PHE A 137 21.92 9.57 4.68
CA PHE A 137 22.54 10.88 4.81
C PHE A 137 23.28 11.03 6.15
N LEU A 138 22.68 10.61 7.27
CA LEU A 138 23.34 10.62 8.57
C LEU A 138 24.57 9.70 8.62
N LEU A 139 24.49 8.52 8.01
CA LEU A 139 25.62 7.59 7.91
C LEU A 139 26.79 8.24 7.14
N PHE A 140 26.49 8.91 6.03
CA PHE A 140 27.51 9.63 5.25
C PHE A 140 28.20 10.71 6.08
N LEU A 141 27.46 11.48 6.89
CA LEU A 141 28.03 12.48 7.80
C LEU A 141 28.83 11.87 8.96
N TYR A 142 28.51 10.64 9.37
CA TYR A 142 29.21 9.96 10.46
C TYR A 142 30.55 9.34 10.02
N ILE A 143 30.64 8.90 8.75
CA ILE A 143 31.83 8.24 8.20
C ILE A 143 32.93 9.26 7.81
N ILE A 144 32.54 10.50 7.48
CA ILE A 144 33.46 11.60 7.11
C ILE A 144 33.93 12.33 8.37
#